data_AF-A0A2A2IGP3-F1
#
_entry.id   AF-A0A2A2IGP3-F1
#
_cell.length_a   1.000
_cell.length_b   1.000
_cell.length_c   1.000
_cell.angle_alpha   90.00
_cell.angle_beta   90.00
_cell.angle_gamma   90.00
#
_symmetry.space_group_name_H-M   'P 1'
#
loop_
_entity.id
_entity.type
_entity.pdbx_description
1 polymer ?
#
loop_
_entity_poly.entity_id
_entity_poly.type
_entity_poly.pdbx_seq_one_letter_code
_entity_poly.pdbx_strand_id
1 'polypeptide(L)'
;MVNEKTWKDFRDSGLLWFINQTLHLFGWALVAEIEEDEIKRVYPARVKFRGFDEDTNSNGYVKLSEYLKNNIDDLHKESKE
;
A
#
# COMPACT_ATOMS: atom_id res chain seq x y z
N MET A 1 20.80 -4.88 -0.91
CA MET A 1 20.25 -6.22 -0.60
C MET A 1 18.76 -6.20 -0.97
N VAL A 2 18.19 -7.28 -1.52
CA VAL A 2 16.76 -7.34 -1.87
C VAL A 2 16.08 -8.33 -0.94
N ASN A 3 15.11 -7.85 -0.16
CA ASN A 3 14.32 -8.66 0.77
C ASN A 3 12.86 -8.66 0.31
N GLU A 4 12.36 -9.82 -0.13
CA GLU A 4 10.98 -9.96 -0.56
C GLU A 4 10.01 -9.75 0.61
N LYS A 5 8.89 -9.05 0.34
CA LYS A 5 7.79 -8.82 1.28
C LYS A 5 6.52 -9.41 0.71
N THR A 6 5.64 -9.92 1.57
CA THR A 6 4.37 -10.47 1.10
C THR A 6 3.40 -9.35 0.71
N TRP A 7 2.43 -9.67 -0.15
CA TRP A 7 1.34 -8.73 -0.46
C TRP A 7 0.51 -8.36 0.77
N LYS A 8 0.43 -9.26 1.76
CA LYS A 8 -0.22 -8.98 3.05
C LYS A 8 0.52 -7.88 3.79
N ASP A 9 1.84 -7.98 3.92
CA ASP A 9 2.66 -6.93 4.55
C ASP A 9 2.54 -5.59 3.79
N PHE A 10 2.54 -5.63 2.46
CA PHE A 10 2.37 -4.45 1.62
C PHE A 10 1.00 -3.78 1.77
N ARG A 11 -0.06 -4.57 1.99
CA ARG A 11 -1.41 -4.05 2.26
C ARG A 11 -1.53 -3.52 3.70
N ASP A 12 -1.02 -4.27 4.67
CA ASP A 12 -1.17 -3.95 6.10
C ASP A 12 -0.37 -2.71 6.50
N SER A 13 0.76 -2.46 5.84
CA SER A 13 1.55 -1.21 5.99
C SER A 13 0.87 0.04 5.43
N GLY A 14 -0.26 -0.08 4.72
CA GLY A 14 -0.92 1.04 4.04
C GLY A 14 -0.29 1.43 2.70
N LEU A 15 0.79 0.78 2.26
CA LEU A 15 1.48 1.09 1.01
C LEU A 15 0.62 0.80 -0.23
N LEU A 16 -0.20 -0.26 -0.20
CA LEU A 16 -1.15 -0.56 -1.29
C LEU A 16 -2.19 0.56 -1.49
N TRP A 17 -2.69 1.13 -0.40
CA TRP A 17 -3.58 2.29 -0.48
C TRP A 17 -2.83 3.52 -1.00
N PHE A 18 -1.64 3.79 -0.47
CA PHE A 18 -0.83 4.95 -0.83
C PHE A 18 -0.49 4.97 -2.34
N ILE A 19 -0.04 3.84 -2.90
CA ILE A 19 0.28 3.78 -4.34
C ILE A 19 -0.98 3.90 -5.21
N ASN A 20 -2.11 3.36 -4.75
CA ASN A 20 -3.36 3.44 -5.49
C ASN A 20 -3.92 4.87 -5.55
N GLN A 21 -3.61 5.75 -4.59
CA GLN A 21 -3.93 7.19 -4.70
C GLN A 21 -3.33 7.78 -5.98
N THR A 22 -2.05 7.50 -6.24
CA THR A 22 -1.36 7.98 -7.44
C THR A 22 -1.88 7.27 -8.69
N LEU A 23 -2.06 5.95 -8.66
CA LEU A 23 -2.50 5.18 -9.83
C LEU A 23 -3.91 5.58 -10.29
N HIS A 24 -4.81 5.94 -9.37
CA HIS A 24 -6.15 6.43 -9.71
C HIS A 24 -6.13 7.70 -10.58
N LEU A 25 -5.09 8.54 -10.47
CA LEU A 25 -4.92 9.71 -11.36
C LEU A 25 -4.78 9.28 -12.82
N PHE A 26 -4.10 8.17 -13.06
CA PHE A 26 -3.91 7.58 -14.38
C PHE A 26 -5.07 6.65 -14.78
N GLY A 27 -6.07 6.44 -13.92
CA GLY A 27 -7.16 5.49 -14.11
C GLY A 27 -6.70 4.03 -14.03
N TRP A 28 -5.72 3.77 -13.16
CA TRP A 28 -5.19 2.44 -12.87
C TRP A 28 -5.32 2.14 -11.38
N ALA A 29 -5.29 0.86 -11.02
CA ALA A 29 -5.15 0.41 -9.64
C ALA A 29 -4.42 -0.94 -9.60
N LEU A 30 -3.73 -1.21 -8.50
CA LEU A 30 -3.38 -2.56 -8.08
C LEU A 30 -4.56 -3.16 -7.32
N VAL A 31 -5.14 -4.21 -7.88
CA VAL A 31 -6.29 -4.95 -7.32
C VAL A 31 -5.79 -6.21 -6.65
N ALA A 32 -6.22 -6.43 -5.40
CA ALA A 32 -5.98 -7.66 -4.67
C ALA A 32 -7.27 -8.50 -4.63
N GLU A 33 -7.20 -9.73 -5.15
CA GLU A 33 -8.24 -10.74 -5.00
C GLU A 33 -8.04 -11.45 -3.67
N ILE A 34 -9.07 -11.38 -2.81
CA ILE A 34 -9.04 -11.94 -1.46
C ILE A 34 -10.12 -13.02 -1.36
N GLU A 35 -9.71 -14.21 -0.95
CA GLU A 35 -10.58 -15.34 -0.66
C GLU A 35 -10.23 -15.86 0.73
N GLU A 36 -11.23 -16.01 1.61
CA GLU A 36 -11.03 -16.52 2.99
C GLU A 36 -9.94 -15.76 3.76
N ASP A 37 -9.93 -14.43 3.66
CA ASP A 37 -8.93 -13.51 4.26
C ASP A 37 -7.49 -13.66 3.73
N GLU A 38 -7.26 -14.47 2.71
CA GLU A 38 -5.97 -14.62 2.05
C GLU A 38 -5.93 -13.90 0.69
N ILE A 39 -4.82 -13.21 0.42
CA ILE A 39 -4.57 -12.61 -0.89
C ILE A 39 -4.13 -13.71 -1.85
N LYS A 40 -5.00 -14.07 -2.80
CA LYS A 40 -4.71 -15.09 -3.81
C LYS A 40 -3.90 -14.53 -4.98
N ARG A 41 -4.17 -13.29 -5.35
CA ARG A 41 -3.51 -12.62 -6.48
C ARG A 41 -3.54 -11.10 -6.33
N VAL A 42 -2.52 -10.44 -6.87
CA VAL A 42 -2.51 -9.00 -7.09
C VAL A 42 -2.17 -8.69 -8.54
N TYR A 43 -2.88 -7.76 -9.17
CA TYR A 43 -2.66 -7.37 -10.57
C TYR A 43 -3.03 -5.91 -10.85
N PRO A 44 -2.41 -5.26 -11.86
CA PRO A 44 -2.85 -3.95 -12.31
C PRO A 44 -4.14 -4.06 -13.11
N ALA A 45 -5.05 -3.11 -12.92
CA ALA A 45 -6.32 -3.03 -13.63
C ALA A 45 -6.64 -1.59 -14.05
N ARG A 46 -7.32 -1.45 -15.19
CA ARG A 46 -7.97 -0.18 -15.57
C ARG A 46 -9.21 0.03 -14.69
N VAL A 47 -9.31 1.21 -14.10
CA VAL A 47 -10.42 1.57 -13.22
C VAL A 47 -10.96 2.96 -13.54
N LYS A 48 -12.18 3.22 -13.07
CA LYS A 48 -12.81 4.55 -13.13
C LYS A 48 -12.73 5.30 -11.81
N PHE A 49 -12.14 4.71 -10.77
CA PHE A 49 -11.94 5.35 -9.47
C PHE A 49 -11.00 6.55 -9.59
N ARG A 50 -11.29 7.61 -8.81
CA ARG A 50 -10.56 8.88 -8.81
C ARG A 50 -10.12 9.29 -7.40
N GLY A 51 -9.80 8.28 -6.58
CA GLY A 51 -9.53 8.43 -5.16
C GLY A 51 -10.33 7.43 -4.34
N PHE A 52 -10.22 7.54 -3.04
CA PHE A 52 -10.97 6.75 -2.06
C PHE A 52 -11.90 7.64 -1.23
N ASP A 53 -12.90 7.04 -0.61
CA ASP A 53 -13.75 7.69 0.39
C ASP A 53 -12.97 8.10 1.65
N GLU A 54 -13.60 8.93 2.49
CA GLU A 54 -12.99 9.50 3.69
C GLU A 54 -12.54 8.46 4.72
N ASP A 55 -13.35 7.42 4.96
CA ASP A 55 -13.03 6.36 5.92
C ASP A 55 -11.82 5.55 5.44
N THR A 56 -11.80 5.19 4.16
CA THR A 56 -10.67 4.50 3.55
C THR A 56 -9.40 5.35 3.58
N ASN A 57 -9.50 6.66 3.32
CA ASN A 57 -8.37 7.58 3.43
C ASN A 57 -7.84 7.66 4.86
N SER A 58 -8.72 7.86 5.84
CA SER A 58 -8.36 7.99 7.25
C SER A 58 -7.63 6.73 7.74
N ASN A 59 -8.16 5.55 7.42
CA ASN A 59 -7.51 4.27 7.75
C ASN A 59 -6.17 4.08 7.04
N GLY A 60 -6.07 4.50 5.78
CA GLY A 60 -4.84 4.44 4.99
C GLY A 60 -3.72 5.30 5.59
N TYR A 61 -4.04 6.53 5.99
CA TYR A 61 -3.10 7.42 6.69
C TYR A 61 -2.61 6.83 8.00
N VAL A 62 -3.51 6.29 8.84
CA VAL A 62 -3.13 5.65 10.11
C VAL A 62 -2.12 4.52 9.88
N LYS A 63 -2.42 3.59 8.98
CA LYS A 63 -1.53 2.45 8.66
C LYS A 63 -0.17 2.90 8.14
N LEU A 64 -0.16 3.87 7.22
CA LEU A 64 1.08 4.39 6.65
C LEU A 64 1.92 5.13 7.70
N SER A 65 1.29 5.92 8.57
CA SER A 65 1.97 6.60 9.67
C SER A 65 2.55 5.62 10.69
N GLU A 66 1.83 4.54 11.02
CA GLU A 66 2.34 3.47 11.87
C GLU A 66 3.54 2.75 11.24
N TYR A 67 3.45 2.43 9.94
CA TYR A 67 4.58 1.86 9.20
C TYR A 67 5.79 2.78 9.26
N LEU A 68 5.62 4.07 8.95
CA LEU A 68 6.73 5.03 8.99
C LEU A 68 7.33 5.12 10.40
N LYS A 69 6.50 5.27 11.43
CA LYS A 69 6.96 5.32 12.83
C LYS A 69 7.82 4.11 13.21
N ASN A 70 7.42 2.92 12.80
CA ASN A 70 8.09 1.68 13.17
C ASN A 70 9.39 1.42 12.39
N ASN A 71 9.61 2.11 11.27
CA ASN A 71 10.74 1.85 10.36
C ASN A 71 11.64 3.08 10.16
N ILE A 72 11.32 4.25 10.73
CA ILE A 72 11.99 5.51 10.40
C ILE A 72 13.49 5.50 10.75
N ASP A 73 13.88 4.86 11.85
CA ASP A 73 15.27 4.82 12.29
C ASP A 73 16.13 3.98 11.33
N ASP A 74 15.63 2.83 10.89
CA ASP A 74 16.28 1.97 9.90
C ASP A 74 16.37 2.69 8.55
N LEU A 75 15.25 3.25 8.07
CA LEU A 75 15.21 4.03 6.83
C LEU A 75 16.20 5.22 6.86
N HIS A 76 16.32 5.90 8.01
CA HIS A 76 17.25 7.01 8.16
C HIS A 76 18.70 6.54 8.12
N LYS A 77 19.02 5.40 8.76
CA LYS A 77 20.35 4.80 8.72
C LYS A 77 20.71 4.38 7.30
N GLU A 78 19.83 3.63 6.63
CA GLU A 78 20.00 3.16 5.25
C GLU A 78 20.20 4.31 4.25
N SER A 79 19.56 5.47 4.48
CA SER A 79 19.73 6.64 3.61
C SER A 79 21.13 7.27 3.62
N LYS A 80 22.00 6.89 4.55
CA LYS A 80 23.38 7.38 4.70
C LYS A 80 24.44 6.38 4.24
N GLU A 81 24.01 5.18 3.83
CA GLU A 81 24.86 4.13 3.25
C GLU A 81 24.96 4.30 1.73
#